data_AF-A0A960F0Y0-F1
#
_entry.id   AF-A0A960F0Y0-F1
#
_cell.length_a   1.000
_cell.length_b   1.000
_cell.length_c   1.000
_cell.angle_alpha   90.00
_cell.angle_beta   90.00
_cell.angle_gamma   90.00
#
_symmetry.space_group_name_H-M   'P 1'
#
loop_
_entity.id
_entity.type
_entity.pdbx_description
1 polymer ?
#
loop_
_entity_poly.entity_id
_entity_poly.type
_entity_poly.pdbx_seq_one_letter_code
_entity_poly.pdbx_strand_id
1 'polypeptide(L)'
;AFNGDPHPGNYRFTPQGDVTFLDFGLVKRWSAGEWQELLPSLEAIVVHRDPERLVAAMERVGFLHQGHGLAPQRVFDYVSAPYVPYLTDEFTFTRSFVKDAMATIIDVKGPHAEVIERLNMPASFVILDRVVWGVSAILGKLEVAAPWRAMLLEYLHGAPPASELGEQELAWRVG
;
A
#
# COMPACT_ATOMS: atom_id res chain seq x y z
N ALA A 1 1.67 13.76 6.84
CA ALA A 1 2.05 14.12 5.45
C ALA A 1 2.91 13.00 4.90
N PHE A 2 2.97 12.81 3.59
CA PHE A 2 3.82 11.80 2.97
C PHE A 2 4.44 12.32 1.67
N ASN A 3 5.61 11.77 1.31
CA ASN A 3 6.27 12.06 0.04
C ASN A 3 5.58 11.25 -1.08
N GLY A 4 5.12 11.95 -2.11
CA GLY A 4 4.37 11.43 -3.25
C GLY A 4 5.20 11.01 -4.45
N ASP A 5 6.53 11.19 -4.42
CA ASP A 5 7.41 10.90 -5.55
C ASP A 5 8.48 9.84 -5.23
N PRO A 6 8.13 8.55 -5.38
CA PRO A 6 9.04 7.44 -5.12
C PRO A 6 10.01 7.16 -6.28
N HIS A 7 10.39 8.19 -7.05
CA HIS A 7 11.26 7.97 -8.21
C HIS A 7 12.64 7.46 -7.76
N PRO A 8 13.20 6.39 -8.35
CA PRO A 8 14.48 5.83 -7.91
C PRO A 8 15.64 6.84 -7.88
N GLY A 9 15.61 7.85 -8.77
CA GLY A 9 16.60 8.93 -8.80
C GLY A 9 16.58 9.85 -7.57
N ASN A 10 15.53 9.80 -6.75
CA ASN A 10 15.39 10.61 -5.53
C ASN A 10 16.09 9.97 -4.32
N TYR A 11 16.67 8.79 -4.49
CA TYR A 11 17.35 8.05 -3.43
C TYR A 11 18.82 7.85 -3.77
N ARG A 12 19.69 8.06 -2.78
CA ARG A 12 21.08 7.61 -2.83
C ARG A 12 21.36 6.66 -1.69
N PHE A 13 21.88 5.50 -2.04
CA PHE A 13 22.26 4.45 -1.10
C PHE A 13 23.77 4.52 -0.89
N THR A 14 24.22 4.54 0.35
CA THR A 14 25.64 4.43 0.69
C THR A 14 26.01 2.97 0.94
N PRO A 15 27.29 2.57 0.77
CA PRO A 15 27.75 1.23 1.16
C PRO A 15 27.55 0.90 2.64
N GLN A 16 27.39 1.92 3.49
CA GLN A 16 27.16 1.79 4.93
C GLN A 16 25.69 1.51 5.28
N GLY A 17 24.78 1.56 4.30
CA GLY A 17 23.34 1.33 4.51
C GLY A 17 22.51 2.60 4.69
N ASP A 18 23.13 3.79 4.63
CA ASP A 18 22.40 5.05 4.71
C ASP A 18 21.62 5.30 3.41
N VAL A 19 20.43 5.89 3.57
CA VAL A 19 19.59 6.33 2.46
C VAL A 19 19.40 7.83 2.52
N THR A 20 19.92 8.55 1.51
CA THR A 20 19.68 9.98 1.35
C THR A 20 18.49 10.21 0.43
N PHE A 21 17.52 10.99 0.92
CA PHE A 21 16.36 11.44 0.16
C PHE A 21 16.65 12.82 -0.44
N LEU A 22 16.52 12.95 -1.76
CA LEU A 22 16.93 14.15 -2.50
C LEU A 22 15.79 15.11 -2.83
N ASP A 23 14.57 14.60 -2.97
CA ASP A 23 13.42 15.39 -3.45
C ASP A 23 12.24 15.35 -2.46
N PHE A 24 11.71 16.54 -2.17
CA PHE A 24 10.54 16.78 -1.34
C PHE A 24 9.51 17.68 -2.05
N GLY A 25 9.59 17.82 -3.37
CA GLY A 25 8.76 18.69 -4.20
C GLY A 25 7.31 18.23 -4.32
N LEU A 26 7.01 16.97 -4.05
CA LEU A 26 5.66 16.42 -4.04
C LEU A 26 5.31 15.85 -2.66
N VAL A 27 4.91 16.71 -1.72
CA VAL A 27 4.45 16.27 -0.38
C VAL A 27 2.95 16.47 -0.25
N LYS A 28 2.21 15.39 0.03
CA LYS A 28 0.78 15.46 0.36
C LYS A 28 0.58 15.53 1.86
N ARG A 29 -0.27 16.45 2.32
CA ARG A 29 -0.77 16.47 3.70
C ARG A 29 -2.14 15.79 3.72
N TRP A 30 -2.32 14.87 4.65
CA TRP A 30 -3.65 14.32 4.95
C TRP A 30 -4.54 15.46 5.43
N SER A 31 -5.77 15.53 4.93
CA SER A 31 -6.78 16.37 5.58
C SER A 31 -7.16 15.76 6.93
N ALA A 32 -7.79 16.55 7.79
CA ALA A 32 -8.23 16.06 9.10
C ALA A 32 -9.20 14.90 8.93
N GLY A 33 -8.90 13.74 9.51
CA GLY A 33 -9.75 12.55 9.43
C GLY A 33 -9.50 11.64 8.23
N GLU A 34 -8.81 12.11 7.17
CA GLU A 34 -8.64 11.33 5.91
C GLU A 34 -8.00 9.97 6.17
N TRP A 35 -6.96 9.91 7.01
CA TRP A 35 -6.30 8.66 7.35
C TRP A 35 -7.20 7.72 8.16
N GLN A 36 -7.97 8.26 9.10
CA GLN A 36 -8.87 7.49 9.96
C GLN A 36 -10.03 6.87 9.17
N GLU A 37 -10.49 7.54 8.12
CA GLU A 37 -11.52 7.02 7.21
C GLU A 37 -11.00 5.86 6.35
N LEU A 38 -9.72 5.89 5.98
CA LEU A 38 -9.10 4.89 5.10
C LEU A 38 -8.60 3.65 5.80
N LEU A 39 -8.16 3.81 7.05
CA LEU A 39 -7.59 2.73 7.84
C LEU A 39 -8.45 1.46 7.84
N PRO A 40 -9.79 1.53 7.98
CA PRO A 40 -10.65 0.35 7.90
C PRO A 40 -10.54 -0.44 6.58
N SER A 41 -10.33 0.22 5.43
CA SER A 41 -10.15 -0.45 4.14
C SER A 41 -8.82 -1.21 4.10
N LEU A 42 -7.75 -0.61 4.63
CA LEU A 42 -6.45 -1.26 4.73
C LEU A 42 -6.48 -2.45 5.71
N GLU A 43 -7.12 -2.27 6.87
CA GLU A 43 -7.30 -3.34 7.86
C GLU A 43 -8.15 -4.50 7.31
N ALA A 44 -9.20 -4.20 6.56
CA ALA A 44 -10.01 -5.22 5.90
C ALA A 44 -9.18 -6.13 4.98
N ILE A 45 -8.14 -5.58 4.34
CA ILE A 45 -7.22 -6.34 3.48
C ILE A 45 -6.17 -7.09 4.31
N VAL A 46 -5.38 -6.36 5.11
CA VAL A 46 -4.14 -6.90 5.71
C VAL A 46 -4.38 -7.66 7.01
N VAL A 47 -5.36 -7.21 7.80
CA VAL A 47 -5.64 -7.74 9.13
C VAL A 47 -6.75 -8.77 9.07
N HIS A 48 -7.89 -8.39 8.49
CA HIS A 48 -9.09 -9.23 8.49
C HIS A 48 -9.17 -10.19 7.30
N ARG A 49 -8.58 -9.81 6.16
CA ARG A 49 -8.67 -10.56 4.89
C ARG A 49 -10.12 -10.85 4.53
N ASP A 50 -10.96 -9.84 4.69
CA ASP A 50 -12.42 -9.95 4.67
C ASP A 50 -12.98 -9.06 3.55
N PRO A 51 -13.41 -9.67 2.43
CA PRO A 51 -13.99 -8.97 1.29
C PRO A 51 -15.23 -8.13 1.63
N GLU A 52 -16.07 -8.60 2.55
CA GLU A 52 -17.30 -7.90 2.94
C GLU A 52 -16.96 -6.64 3.74
N ARG A 53 -16.02 -6.76 4.68
CA ARG A 53 -15.51 -5.59 5.41
C ARG A 53 -14.87 -4.56 4.49
N LEU A 54 -14.14 -5.02 3.47
CA LEU A 54 -13.51 -4.13 2.51
C LEU A 54 -14.57 -3.35 1.73
N VAL A 55 -15.58 -4.02 1.18
CA VAL A 55 -16.68 -3.35 0.46
C VAL A 55 -17.39 -2.34 1.37
N ALA A 56 -17.75 -2.74 2.59
CA ALA A 56 -18.42 -1.85 3.54
C ALA A 56 -17.56 -0.63 3.92
N ALA A 57 -16.23 -0.79 4.02
CA ALA A 57 -15.31 0.32 4.26
C ALA A 57 -15.20 1.24 3.03
N MET A 58 -15.11 0.68 1.83
CA MET A 58 -15.02 1.41 0.57
C MET A 58 -16.30 2.20 0.26
N GLU A 59 -17.48 1.64 0.56
CA GLU A 59 -18.76 2.36 0.44
C GLU A 59 -18.84 3.55 1.39
N ARG A 60 -18.34 3.40 2.64
CA ARG A 60 -18.35 4.46 3.64
C ARG A 60 -17.51 5.68 3.23
N VAL A 61 -16.39 5.44 2.57
CA VAL A 61 -15.48 6.51 2.09
C VAL A 61 -15.78 6.94 0.66
N GLY A 62 -16.83 6.40 0.04
CA GLY A 62 -17.30 6.79 -1.30
C GLY A 62 -16.48 6.24 -2.47
N PHE A 63 -15.59 5.27 -2.23
CA PHE A 63 -14.86 4.58 -3.30
C PHE A 63 -15.77 3.65 -4.11
N LEU A 64 -16.84 3.17 -3.50
CA LEU A 64 -17.92 2.44 -4.16
C LEU A 64 -19.25 3.07 -3.79
N HIS A 65 -20.19 3.09 -4.74
CA HIS A 65 -21.57 3.49 -4.45
C HIS A 65 -22.32 2.35 -3.76
N GLN A 66 -23.21 2.68 -2.82
CA GLN A 66 -24.09 1.68 -2.23
C GLN A 66 -24.92 0.96 -3.30
N GLY A 67 -24.98 -0.37 -3.21
CA GLY A 67 -25.71 -1.18 -4.18
C GLY A 67 -25.02 -1.27 -5.55
N HIS A 68 -23.70 -1.08 -5.62
CA HIS A 68 -22.90 -1.21 -6.85
C HIS A 68 -23.00 -2.59 -7.54
N GLY A 69 -23.44 -3.64 -6.82
CA GLY A 69 -23.75 -4.95 -7.38
C GLY A 69 -22.54 -5.82 -7.72
N LEU A 70 -21.33 -5.44 -7.30
CA LEU A 70 -20.12 -6.27 -7.47
C LEU A 70 -20.07 -7.33 -6.37
N ALA A 71 -19.63 -8.53 -6.73
CA ALA A 71 -19.28 -9.54 -5.74
C ALA A 71 -18.09 -9.05 -4.88
N PRO A 72 -18.20 -9.06 -3.54
CA PRO A 72 -17.16 -8.56 -2.65
C PRO A 72 -15.77 -9.18 -2.90
N GLN A 73 -15.73 -10.48 -3.18
CA GLN A 73 -14.47 -11.15 -3.53
C GLN A 73 -13.79 -10.54 -4.76
N ARG A 74 -14.54 -10.15 -5.81
CA ARG A 74 -13.94 -9.54 -7.01
C ARG A 74 -13.35 -8.17 -6.72
N VAL A 75 -13.96 -7.41 -5.80
CA VAL A 75 -13.41 -6.14 -5.32
C VAL A 75 -12.14 -6.41 -4.54
N PHE A 76 -12.15 -7.36 -3.61
CA PHE A 76 -10.98 -7.73 -2.83
C PHE A 76 -9.82 -8.18 -3.70
N ASP A 77 -10.04 -9.08 -4.66
CA ASP A 77 -8.99 -9.59 -5.55
C ASP A 77 -8.31 -8.46 -6.33
N TYR A 78 -9.08 -7.47 -6.79
CA TYR A 78 -8.54 -6.31 -7.50
C TYR A 78 -7.80 -5.34 -6.58
N VAL A 79 -8.46 -4.90 -5.50
CA VAL A 79 -7.96 -3.84 -4.62
C VAL A 79 -6.80 -4.32 -3.74
N SER A 80 -6.73 -5.62 -3.44
CA SER A 80 -5.65 -6.21 -2.65
C SER A 80 -4.36 -6.47 -3.43
N ALA A 81 -4.34 -6.32 -4.77
CA ALA A 81 -3.16 -6.61 -5.59
C ALA A 81 -1.85 -5.95 -5.12
N PRO A 82 -1.79 -4.64 -4.78
CA PRO A 82 -0.58 -4.03 -4.21
C PRO A 82 -0.26 -4.51 -2.78
N TYR A 83 -1.24 -5.09 -2.08
CA TYR A 83 -1.13 -5.49 -0.68
C TYR A 83 -0.80 -6.97 -0.49
N VAL A 84 -0.72 -7.76 -1.56
CA VAL A 84 -0.26 -9.17 -1.52
C VAL A 84 1.00 -9.39 -0.68
N PRO A 85 2.05 -8.52 -0.73
CA PRO A 85 3.26 -8.68 0.09
C PRO A 85 3.01 -8.65 1.61
N TYR A 86 1.88 -8.10 2.04
CA TYR A 86 1.48 -7.97 3.45
C TYR A 86 0.48 -9.05 3.87
N LEU A 87 0.16 -10.02 3.00
CA LEU A 87 -0.74 -11.14 3.30
C LEU A 87 0.00 -12.41 3.71
N THR A 88 1.33 -12.40 3.68
CA THR A 88 2.20 -13.50 4.12
C THR A 88 3.10 -13.04 5.27
N ASP A 89 3.73 -14.00 5.96
CA ASP A 89 4.66 -13.69 7.06
C ASP A 89 5.96 -13.08 6.53
N GLU A 90 6.47 -13.61 5.41
CA GLU A 90 7.55 -13.03 4.63
C GLU A 90 7.17 -12.97 3.15
N PHE A 91 7.73 -12.00 2.43
CA PHE A 91 7.57 -11.90 0.98
C PHE A 91 8.82 -11.34 0.33
N THR A 92 9.18 -11.85 -0.84
CA THR A 92 10.24 -11.29 -1.68
C THR A 92 9.62 -10.46 -2.78
N PHE A 93 9.85 -9.15 -2.77
CA PHE A 93 9.49 -8.32 -3.91
C PHE A 93 10.36 -8.73 -5.11
N THR A 94 9.73 -9.06 -6.23
CA THR A 94 10.43 -9.40 -7.47
C THR A 94 9.97 -8.50 -8.60
N ARG A 95 10.80 -8.38 -9.64
CA ARG A 95 10.43 -7.65 -10.86
C ARG A 95 9.19 -8.25 -11.53
N SER A 96 9.06 -9.58 -11.51
CA SER A 96 7.91 -10.28 -12.06
C SER A 96 6.65 -9.97 -11.28
N PHE A 97 6.68 -10.02 -9.94
CA PHE A 97 5.54 -9.65 -9.12
C PHE A 97 5.04 -8.23 -9.44
N VAL A 98 5.93 -7.25 -9.44
CA VAL A 98 5.55 -5.85 -9.72
C VAL A 98 4.96 -5.72 -11.12
N LYS A 99 5.56 -6.40 -12.11
CA LYS A 99 5.06 -6.41 -13.49
C LYS A 99 3.66 -7.02 -13.58
N ASP A 100 3.43 -8.16 -12.96
CA ASP A 100 2.17 -8.91 -13.04
C ASP A 100 1.05 -8.20 -12.28
N ALA A 101 1.37 -7.64 -11.11
CA ALA A 101 0.45 -6.81 -10.34
C ALA A 101 0.05 -5.55 -11.12
N MET A 102 1.02 -4.84 -11.73
CA MET A 102 0.72 -3.69 -12.60
C MET A 102 -0.12 -4.08 -13.81
N ALA A 103 0.17 -5.22 -14.45
CA ALA A 103 -0.62 -5.71 -15.59
C ALA A 103 -2.09 -5.92 -15.20
N THR A 104 -2.36 -6.43 -13.99
CA THR A 104 -3.72 -6.61 -13.46
C THR A 104 -4.44 -5.27 -13.27
N ILE A 105 -3.74 -4.25 -12.78
CA ILE A 105 -4.33 -2.93 -12.49
C ILE A 105 -4.68 -2.15 -13.76
N ILE A 106 -3.85 -2.25 -14.80
CA ILE A 106 -4.04 -1.50 -16.06
C ILE A 106 -4.93 -2.23 -17.08
N ASP A 107 -5.29 -3.49 -16.84
CA ASP A 107 -6.13 -4.27 -17.75
C ASP A 107 -7.61 -3.91 -17.60
N VAL A 108 -7.99 -2.77 -18.18
CA VAL A 108 -9.36 -2.24 -18.19
C VAL A 108 -10.36 -3.09 -19.00
N LYS A 109 -9.89 -4.12 -19.70
CA LYS A 109 -10.75 -5.08 -20.43
C LYS A 109 -10.70 -6.48 -19.83
N GLY A 110 -9.95 -6.64 -18.74
CA GLY A 110 -9.70 -7.91 -18.10
C GLY A 110 -10.79 -8.35 -17.13
N PRO A 111 -10.50 -9.39 -16.32
CA PRO A 111 -11.43 -9.95 -15.34
C PRO A 111 -11.96 -8.94 -14.30
N HIS A 112 -11.28 -7.81 -14.09
CA HIS A 112 -11.67 -6.78 -13.13
C HIS A 112 -12.26 -5.52 -13.77
N ALA A 113 -12.54 -5.52 -15.08
CA ALA A 113 -13.08 -4.35 -15.80
C ALA A 113 -14.30 -3.72 -15.11
N GLU A 114 -15.24 -4.54 -14.64
CA GLU A 114 -16.43 -4.11 -13.91
C GLU A 114 -16.13 -3.43 -12.56
N VAL A 115 -15.05 -3.86 -11.89
CA VAL A 115 -14.61 -3.25 -10.63
C VAL A 115 -13.98 -1.89 -10.95
N ILE A 116 -13.09 -1.85 -11.95
CA ILE A 116 -12.43 -0.62 -12.42
C ILE A 116 -13.47 0.44 -12.81
N GLU A 117 -14.49 0.05 -13.56
CA GLU A 117 -15.54 0.97 -14.04
C GLU A 117 -16.34 1.61 -12.90
N ARG A 118 -16.57 0.88 -11.80
CA ARG A 118 -17.40 1.34 -10.67
C ARG A 118 -16.61 1.99 -9.55
N LEU A 119 -15.28 1.85 -9.55
CA LEU A 119 -14.43 2.48 -8.54
C LEU A 119 -14.38 3.98 -8.75
N ASN A 120 -14.78 4.73 -7.72
CA ASN A 120 -14.74 6.17 -7.70
C ASN A 120 -13.62 6.66 -6.77
N MET A 121 -12.36 6.48 -7.21
CA MET A 121 -11.21 6.85 -6.41
C MET A 121 -10.91 8.36 -6.51
N PRO A 122 -10.89 9.11 -5.39
CA PRO A 122 -10.53 10.53 -5.42
C PRO A 122 -9.10 10.75 -5.92
N ALA A 123 -8.85 11.86 -6.61
CA ALA A 123 -7.53 12.19 -7.16
C ALA A 123 -6.41 12.22 -6.09
N SER A 124 -6.76 12.49 -4.84
CA SER A 124 -5.83 12.51 -3.70
C SER A 124 -5.24 11.11 -3.41
N PHE A 125 -5.89 10.04 -3.85
CA PHE A 125 -5.44 8.64 -3.71
C PHE A 125 -4.55 8.17 -4.84
N VAL A 126 -4.68 8.77 -6.03
CA VAL A 126 -3.76 8.50 -7.14
C VAL A 126 -2.31 8.80 -6.75
N ILE A 127 -2.10 9.82 -5.91
CA ILE A 127 -0.77 10.13 -5.36
C ILE A 127 -0.31 9.03 -4.38
N LEU A 128 -1.20 8.50 -3.55
CA LEU A 128 -0.87 7.39 -2.66
C LEU A 128 -0.51 6.13 -3.45
N ASP A 129 -1.32 5.77 -4.44
CA ASP A 129 -1.06 4.63 -5.32
C ASP A 129 0.29 4.79 -6.04
N ARG A 130 0.61 6.00 -6.51
CA ARG A 130 1.92 6.28 -7.11
C ARG A 130 3.06 5.92 -6.15
N VAL A 131 2.94 6.26 -4.87
CA VAL A 131 3.93 5.91 -3.82
C VAL A 131 4.01 4.40 -3.65
N VAL A 132 2.88 3.73 -3.46
CA VAL A 132 2.81 2.27 -3.23
C VAL A 132 3.47 1.52 -4.39
N TRP A 133 3.13 1.86 -5.63
CA TRP A 133 3.68 1.21 -6.82
C TRP A 133 5.14 1.56 -7.06
N GLY A 134 5.55 2.81 -6.86
CA GLY A 134 6.93 3.21 -7.07
C GLY A 134 7.88 2.61 -6.04
N VAL A 135 7.48 2.55 -4.77
CA VAL A 135 8.23 1.83 -3.73
C VAL A 135 8.29 0.34 -4.06
N SER A 136 7.16 -0.28 -4.45
CA SER A 136 7.13 -1.68 -4.88
C SER A 136 8.11 -1.95 -6.03
N ALA A 137 8.22 -1.03 -7.00
CA ALA A 137 9.17 -1.14 -8.10
C ALA A 137 10.64 -1.03 -7.67
N ILE A 138 10.95 -0.18 -6.68
CA ILE A 138 12.30 -0.12 -6.10
C ILE A 138 12.62 -1.44 -5.39
N LEU A 139 11.72 -1.91 -4.52
CA LEU A 139 11.90 -3.18 -3.80
C LEU A 139 12.03 -4.37 -4.76
N GLY A 140 11.22 -4.41 -5.82
CA GLY A 140 11.29 -5.45 -6.84
C GLY A 140 12.59 -5.41 -7.67
N LYS A 141 13.21 -4.24 -7.84
CA LYS A 141 14.53 -4.14 -8.50
C LYS A 141 15.67 -4.65 -7.61
N LEU A 142 15.53 -4.48 -6.31
CA LEU A 142 16.49 -4.89 -5.27
C LEU A 142 16.28 -6.34 -4.82
N GLU A 143 15.17 -6.97 -5.21
CA GLU A 143 14.81 -8.35 -4.87
C GLU A 143 14.76 -8.61 -3.36
N VAL A 144 14.21 -7.64 -2.61
CA VAL A 144 14.23 -7.63 -1.13
C VAL A 144 13.19 -8.60 -0.56
N ALA A 145 13.65 -9.44 0.36
CA ALA A 145 12.80 -10.27 1.23
C ALA A 145 12.74 -9.66 2.63
N ALA A 146 11.54 -9.53 3.20
CA ALA A 146 11.34 -9.04 4.57
C ALA A 146 9.97 -9.47 5.12
N PRO A 147 9.76 -9.38 6.45
CA PRO A 147 8.46 -9.61 7.07
C PRO A 147 7.56 -8.38 6.97
N TRP A 148 7.21 -7.97 5.74
CA TRP A 148 6.51 -6.70 5.45
C TRP A 148 5.20 -6.53 6.23
N ARG A 149 4.46 -7.63 6.42
CA ARG A 149 3.24 -7.62 7.23
C ARG A 149 3.55 -7.23 8.66
N ALA A 150 4.54 -7.87 9.29
CA ALA A 150 4.91 -7.57 10.67
C ALA A 150 5.38 -6.12 10.81
N MET A 151 6.21 -5.64 9.88
CA MET A 151 6.65 -4.24 9.84
C MET A 151 5.46 -3.26 9.74
N LEU A 152 4.48 -3.54 8.88
CA LEU A 152 3.29 -2.69 8.75
C LEU A 152 2.48 -2.64 10.05
N LEU A 153 2.37 -3.77 10.77
CA LEU A 153 1.62 -3.83 12.03
C LEU A 153 2.29 -3.07 13.18
N GLU A 154 3.60 -2.83 13.13
CA GLU A 154 4.29 -1.90 14.04
C GLU A 154 3.63 -0.52 13.99
N TYR A 155 3.35 -0.03 12.77
CA TYR A 155 2.77 1.29 12.56
C TYR A 155 1.24 1.33 12.74
N LEU A 156 0.53 0.27 12.35
CA LEU A 156 -0.95 0.23 12.46
C LEU A 156 -1.43 -0.04 13.89
N HIS A 157 -0.73 -0.89 14.64
CA HIS A 157 -1.21 -1.40 15.93
C HIS A 157 -0.18 -1.34 17.06
N GLY A 158 1.01 -0.77 16.83
CA GLY A 158 2.06 -0.76 17.83
C GLY A 158 2.58 -2.16 18.16
N ALA A 159 2.57 -3.07 17.17
CA ALA A 159 3.17 -4.39 17.33
C ALA A 159 4.67 -4.29 17.66
N PRO A 160 5.28 -5.32 18.29
CA PRO A 160 6.72 -5.35 18.51
C PRO A 160 7.51 -5.21 17.21
N PRO A 161 8.72 -4.61 17.25
CA PRO A 161 9.58 -4.51 16.09
C PRO A 161 9.83 -5.85 15.38
N ALA A 162 9.77 -5.84 14.06
CA ALA A 162 9.97 -7.00 13.19
C ALA A 162 11.33 -6.97 12.47
N SER A 163 12.12 -5.92 12.67
CA SER A 163 13.44 -5.74 12.06
C SER A 163 14.37 -4.96 12.99
N GLU A 164 15.69 -5.07 12.74
CA GLU A 164 16.71 -4.28 13.46
C GLU A 164 16.43 -2.77 13.36
N LEU A 165 16.00 -2.29 12.19
CA LEU A 165 15.64 -0.88 12.01
C LEU A 165 14.40 -0.49 12.84
N GLY A 166 13.42 -1.39 12.98
CA GLY A 166 12.26 -1.17 13.85
C GLY A 166 12.65 -1.08 15.32
N GLU A 167 13.62 -1.90 15.77
CA GLU A 167 14.15 -1.82 17.14
C GLU A 167 14.87 -0.49 17.39
N GLN A 168 15.69 -0.06 16.43
CA GLN A 168 16.37 1.24 16.48
C GLN A 168 15.38 2.41 16.48
N GLU A 169 14.33 2.35 15.65
CA GLU A 169 13.28 3.37 15.62
C GLU A 169 12.54 3.44 16.97
N LEU A 170 12.16 2.28 17.53
CA LEU A 170 11.49 2.23 18.82
C LEU A 170 12.37 2.83 19.92
N ALA A 171 13.66 2.47 19.96
CA ALA A 171 14.62 3.02 20.91
C ALA A 171 14.77 4.55 20.78
N TRP A 172 14.81 5.06 19.55
CA TRP A 172 14.86 6.50 19.29
C TRP A 172 13.58 7.25 19.72
N ARG A 173 12.40 6.64 19.56
CA ARG A 173 11.12 7.29 19.95
C ARG A 173 10.93 7.40 21.46
N VAL A 174 11.52 6.50 22.24
CA VAL A 174 11.36 6.46 23.72
C VAL A 174 12.49 7.16 24.48
N GLY A 175 13.61 7.46 23.81
CA GLY A 175 14.75 8.22 24.35
C GLY A 175 14.62 9.72 24.15
#